data_AF-A0A4Y2UP54-F1
#
_entry.id   AF-A0A4Y2UP54-F1
#
_cell.length_a   1.000
_cell.length_b   1.000
_cell.length_c   1.000
_cell.angle_alpha   90.00
_cell.angle_beta   90.00
_cell.angle_gamma   90.00
#
_symmetry.space_group_name_H-M   'P 1'
#
loop_
_entity.id
_entity.type
_entity.pdbx_description
1 polymer ?
#
loop_
_entity_poly.entity_id
_entity_poly.type
_entity_poly.pdbx_seq_one_letter_code
_entity_poly.pdbx_strand_id
1 'polypeptide(L)'
;MSLRWWEGPQWLTELPDFWRHGNILNEDIDEDEIEKEKLKSMKSLANTENIIQCNRIYSFFSKYQQIVRLVGWMLLFKHNCLCAKEERTRGELTSSEFHKAELKLVLMIQHESFEGENDKKLKGLVVFVEEDKILRVKTQIVNRRDKEDFRKPMLLPSNHEVVLKLIEHYHKKNLHCGLQIL
;
A
#
# COMPACT_ATOMS: atom_id res chain seq x y z
N MET A 1 -8.41 -47.93 -9.57
CA MET A 1 -7.38 -47.41 -10.51
C MET A 1 -7.58 -45.90 -10.60
N SER A 2 -6.51 -45.13 -10.51
CA SER A 2 -6.52 -43.66 -10.58
C SER A 2 -6.98 -43.21 -11.98
N LEU A 3 -8.11 -42.52 -12.08
CA LEU A 3 -8.58 -41.89 -13.33
C LEU A 3 -7.63 -40.74 -13.68
N ARG A 4 -7.15 -40.70 -14.92
CA ARG A 4 -6.23 -39.64 -15.36
C ARG A 4 -7.02 -38.34 -15.49
N TRP A 5 -6.43 -37.20 -15.12
CA TRP A 5 -7.16 -35.92 -15.06
C TRP A 5 -7.78 -35.47 -16.38
N TRP A 6 -7.32 -36.00 -17.52
CA TRP A 6 -7.88 -35.74 -18.84
C TRP A 6 -9.00 -36.70 -19.27
N GLU A 7 -9.23 -37.79 -18.54
CA GLU A 7 -10.35 -38.73 -18.79
C GLU A 7 -11.66 -38.19 -18.19
N GLY A 8 -11.55 -37.22 -17.29
CA GLY A 8 -12.68 -36.64 -16.57
C GLY A 8 -13.26 -37.59 -15.52
N PRO A 9 -14.22 -37.11 -14.72
CA PRO A 9 -14.94 -37.96 -13.79
C PRO A 9 -15.82 -38.97 -14.53
N GLN A 10 -16.00 -40.16 -13.95
CA GLN A 10 -16.72 -41.27 -14.58
C GLN A 10 -18.15 -40.90 -15.03
N TRP A 11 -18.85 -40.05 -14.29
CA TRP A 11 -20.21 -39.60 -14.65
C TRP A 11 -20.28 -38.76 -15.94
N LEU A 12 -19.18 -38.14 -16.37
CA LEU A 12 -19.10 -37.41 -17.65
C LEU A 12 -18.96 -38.34 -18.85
N THR A 13 -18.61 -39.60 -18.62
CA THR A 13 -18.53 -40.64 -19.65
C THR A 13 -19.84 -41.41 -19.83
N GLU A 14 -20.81 -41.20 -18.94
CA GLU A 14 -22.13 -41.82 -19.00
C GLU A 14 -23.06 -41.07 -19.97
N LEU A 15 -24.18 -41.69 -20.35
CA LEU A 15 -25.22 -41.06 -21.17
C LEU A 15 -25.72 -39.77 -20.49
N PRO A 16 -26.09 -38.72 -21.24
CA PRO A 16 -26.51 -37.43 -20.69
C PRO A 16 -27.57 -37.55 -19.59
N ASP A 17 -28.49 -38.50 -19.70
CA ASP A 17 -29.56 -38.77 -18.72
C ASP A 17 -29.04 -39.18 -17.33
N PHE A 18 -27.85 -39.77 -17.25
CA PHE A 18 -27.19 -40.23 -16.02
C PHE A 18 -26.13 -39.26 -15.52
N TRP A 19 -25.88 -38.16 -16.25
CA TRP A 19 -25.07 -37.10 -15.70
C TRP A 19 -25.69 -36.68 -14.38
N ARG A 20 -24.86 -36.22 -13.45
CA ARG A 20 -25.39 -35.50 -12.30
C ARG A 20 -26.04 -34.24 -12.84
N HIS A 21 -27.32 -34.33 -13.14
CA HIS A 21 -28.25 -33.23 -13.06
C HIS A 21 -28.29 -32.90 -11.58
N GLY A 22 -27.21 -32.28 -11.08
CA GLY A 22 -27.27 -31.59 -9.81
C GLY A 22 -28.51 -30.72 -9.96
N ASN A 23 -29.44 -30.84 -9.02
CA ASN A 23 -30.45 -29.82 -8.89
C ASN A 23 -29.68 -28.55 -8.50
N ILE A 24 -29.07 -27.86 -9.46
CA ILE A 24 -28.41 -26.56 -9.26
C ILE A 24 -29.44 -25.54 -8.75
N LEU A 25 -30.73 -25.87 -8.88
CA LEU A 25 -31.86 -25.12 -8.37
C LEU A 25 -32.34 -25.56 -6.97
N ASN A 26 -31.92 -26.71 -6.41
CA ASN A 26 -32.39 -27.22 -5.10
C ASN A 26 -31.25 -27.67 -4.15
N GLU A 27 -29.98 -27.47 -4.48
CA GLU A 27 -28.97 -27.37 -3.43
C GLU A 27 -29.16 -26.00 -2.80
N ASP A 28 -29.67 -25.98 -1.57
CA ASP A 28 -29.65 -24.78 -0.74
C ASP A 28 -28.21 -24.27 -0.74
N ILE A 29 -27.95 -23.25 -1.54
CA ILE A 29 -26.66 -22.58 -1.56
C ILE A 29 -26.54 -21.97 -0.17
N ASP A 30 -25.74 -22.60 0.70
CA ASP A 30 -25.47 -22.07 2.03
C ASP A 30 -24.66 -20.78 1.86
N GLU A 31 -25.39 -19.67 1.75
CA GLU A 31 -24.81 -18.33 1.63
C GLU A 31 -23.88 -18.04 2.82
N ASP A 32 -24.17 -18.60 4.01
CA ASP A 32 -23.32 -18.47 5.19
C ASP A 32 -22.01 -19.27 5.04
N GLU A 33 -22.02 -20.44 4.38
CA GLU A 33 -20.81 -21.19 4.07
C GLU A 33 -19.95 -20.47 3.03
N ILE A 34 -20.57 -19.92 1.99
CA ILE A 34 -19.88 -19.08 0.99
C ILE A 34 -19.31 -17.82 1.64
N GLU A 35 -20.06 -17.17 2.52
CA GLU A 35 -19.59 -16.00 3.26
C GLU A 35 -18.46 -16.37 4.24
N LYS A 36 -18.54 -17.52 4.92
CA LYS A 36 -17.45 -18.05 5.75
C LYS A 36 -16.20 -18.36 4.93
N GLU A 37 -16.32 -18.94 3.75
CA GLU A 37 -15.18 -19.20 2.85
C GLU A 37 -14.58 -17.89 2.30
N LYS A 38 -15.41 -16.92 1.90
CA LYS A 38 -14.95 -15.55 1.56
C LYS A 38 -14.23 -14.89 2.73
N LEU A 39 -14.76 -15.02 3.94
CA LEU A 39 -14.15 -14.50 5.17
C LEU A 39 -12.85 -15.23 5.51
N LYS A 40 -12.72 -16.54 5.29
CA LYS A 40 -11.47 -17.28 5.47
C LYS A 40 -10.40 -16.82 4.47
N SER A 41 -10.77 -16.62 3.21
CA SER A 41 -9.89 -16.07 2.17
C SER A 41 -9.45 -14.62 2.49
N MET A 42 -10.34 -13.82 3.08
CA MET A 42 -10.03 -12.47 3.55
C MET A 42 -9.15 -12.47 4.80
N LYS A 43 -9.35 -13.42 5.73
CA LYS A 43 -8.56 -13.59 6.96
C LYS A 43 -7.15 -14.11 6.67
N SER A 44 -6.96 -14.95 5.66
CA SER A 44 -5.61 -15.38 5.24
C SER A 44 -4.81 -14.22 4.64
N LEU A 45 -5.47 -13.24 4.01
CA LEU A 45 -4.86 -11.96 3.61
C LEU A 45 -4.65 -10.99 4.80
N ALA A 46 -5.56 -10.99 5.79
CA ALA A 46 -5.46 -10.10 6.95
C ALA A 46 -4.31 -10.47 7.91
N ASN A 47 -3.91 -11.74 7.95
CA ASN A 47 -2.71 -12.18 8.69
C ASN A 47 -1.39 -11.67 8.11
N THR A 48 -1.41 -11.00 6.95
CA THR A 48 -0.32 -10.14 6.49
C THR A 48 -0.48 -8.72 7.04
N GLU A 49 -0.44 -8.58 8.37
CA GLU A 49 -0.04 -7.31 8.99
C GLU A 49 1.42 -6.95 8.67
N ASN A 50 2.17 -7.90 8.11
CA ASN A 50 3.45 -7.63 7.50
C ASN A 50 3.24 -6.93 6.16
N ILE A 51 3.39 -5.60 6.24
CA ILE A 51 4.24 -4.79 5.37
C ILE A 51 4.19 -5.32 3.94
N ILE A 52 3.56 -4.54 3.07
CA ILE A 52 3.88 -4.52 1.65
C ILE A 52 5.42 -4.52 1.53
N GLN A 53 6.07 -5.69 1.54
CA GLN A 53 7.48 -5.90 1.24
C GLN A 53 7.58 -5.82 -0.27
N CYS A 54 7.17 -4.67 -0.77
CA CYS A 54 7.33 -4.30 -2.15
C CYS A 54 8.56 -3.42 -2.26
N ASN A 55 9.68 -3.92 -1.75
CA ASN A 55 11.01 -3.33 -1.89
C ASN A 55 11.39 -3.11 -3.37
N ARG A 56 10.57 -3.60 -4.32
CA ARG A 56 10.72 -3.39 -5.77
C ARG A 56 9.64 -2.54 -6.44
N ILE A 57 8.55 -2.16 -5.77
CA ILE A 57 7.48 -1.39 -6.44
C ILE A 57 8.04 -0.07 -6.99
N TYR A 58 8.95 0.55 -6.25
CA TYR A 58 9.56 1.83 -6.61
C TYR A 58 10.54 1.72 -7.78
N SER A 59 11.14 0.54 -7.96
CA SER A 59 12.13 0.27 -9.00
C SER A 59 11.52 0.31 -10.42
N PHE A 60 10.23 0.02 -10.56
CA PHE A 60 9.53 0.02 -11.85
C PHE A 60 9.28 1.43 -12.42
N PHE A 61 9.45 2.47 -11.61
CA PHE A 61 9.12 3.84 -12.01
C PHE A 61 10.30 4.77 -11.86
N SER A 62 10.57 5.58 -12.88
CA SER A 62 11.66 6.55 -12.84
C SER A 62 11.25 7.87 -12.19
N LYS A 63 9.95 8.19 -12.11
CA LYS A 63 9.46 9.48 -11.59
C LYS A 63 8.77 9.31 -10.25
N TYR A 64 9.08 10.21 -9.31
CA TYR A 64 8.45 10.26 -7.98
C TYR A 64 6.92 10.27 -8.04
N GLN A 65 6.33 11.14 -8.87
CA GLN A 65 4.87 11.27 -8.99
C GLN A 65 4.18 9.99 -9.49
N GLN A 66 4.86 9.15 -10.29
CA GLN A 66 4.30 7.86 -10.71
C GLN A 66 4.23 6.88 -9.54
N ILE A 67 5.24 6.91 -8.66
CA ILE A 67 5.28 6.09 -7.45
C ILE A 67 4.15 6.51 -6.50
N VAL A 68 4.00 7.82 -6.24
CA VAL A 68 2.91 8.33 -5.40
C VAL A 68 1.54 7.94 -5.97
N ARG A 69 1.35 8.10 -7.29
CA ARG A 69 0.10 7.69 -7.96
C ARG A 69 -0.17 6.20 -7.78
N LEU A 70 0.83 5.35 -7.94
CA LEU A 70 0.69 3.90 -7.71
C LEU A 70 0.28 3.59 -6.26
N VAL A 71 0.96 4.17 -5.27
CA VAL A 71 0.61 3.99 -3.86
C VAL A 71 -0.83 4.46 -3.59
N GLY A 72 -1.26 5.57 -4.20
CA GLY A 72 -2.63 6.06 -4.11
C GLY A 72 -3.65 5.05 -4.64
N TRP A 73 -3.40 4.46 -5.82
CA TRP A 73 -4.26 3.42 -6.38
C TRP A 73 -4.29 2.15 -5.53
N MET A 74 -3.15 1.75 -4.94
CA MET A 74 -3.11 0.61 -4.02
C MET A 74 -3.95 0.86 -2.77
N LEU A 75 -3.89 2.08 -2.21
CA LEU A 75 -4.70 2.47 -1.05
C LEU A 75 -6.19 2.51 -1.39
N LEU A 76 -6.56 3.09 -2.53
CA LEU A 76 -7.94 3.14 -3.01
C LEU A 76 -8.49 1.74 -3.27
N PHE A 77 -7.68 0.87 -3.89
CA PHE A 77 -8.03 -0.54 -4.10
C PHE A 77 -8.28 -1.25 -2.77
N LYS A 78 -7.34 -1.13 -1.81
CA LYS A 78 -7.52 -1.69 -0.47
C LYS A 78 -8.82 -1.21 0.19
N HIS A 79 -9.10 0.09 0.13
CA HIS A 79 -10.34 0.67 0.66
C HIS A 79 -11.58 0.05 0.00
N ASN A 80 -11.63 0.01 -1.33
CA ASN A 80 -12.76 -0.55 -2.06
C ASN A 80 -12.98 -2.06 -1.87
N CYS A 81 -11.91 -2.80 -1.54
CA CYS A 81 -12.01 -4.21 -1.17
C CYS A 81 -12.60 -4.43 0.22
N LEU A 82 -12.46 -3.46 1.13
CA LEU A 82 -12.91 -3.56 2.51
C LEU A 82 -14.30 -2.94 2.75
N CYS A 83 -14.78 -2.10 1.84
CA CYS A 83 -16.07 -1.42 1.95
C CYS A 83 -17.17 -2.07 1.10
N ALA A 84 -18.42 -1.80 1.48
CA ALA A 84 -19.61 -2.22 0.73
C ALA A 84 -19.61 -1.61 -0.68
N LYS A 85 -20.33 -2.24 -1.62
CA LYS A 85 -20.29 -1.87 -3.05
C LYS A 85 -20.74 -0.43 -3.30
N GLU A 86 -21.65 0.06 -2.46
CA GLU A 86 -22.29 1.37 -2.47
C GLU A 86 -21.33 2.46 -1.95
N GLU A 87 -20.42 2.09 -1.06
CA GLU A 87 -19.43 2.99 -0.44
C GLU A 87 -18.10 3.05 -1.22
N ARG A 88 -17.97 2.23 -2.28
CA ARG A 88 -16.74 2.20 -3.09
C ARG A 88 -16.52 3.54 -3.77
N THR A 89 -15.33 4.08 -3.55
CA THR A 89 -14.88 5.28 -4.25
C THR A 89 -14.52 4.94 -5.70
N ARG A 90 -15.04 5.72 -6.65
CA ARG A 90 -14.80 5.55 -8.09
C ARG A 90 -14.30 6.86 -8.69
N GLY A 91 -13.47 6.76 -9.73
CA GLY A 91 -12.91 7.92 -10.44
C GLY A 91 -11.42 8.08 -10.19
N GLU A 92 -10.89 9.26 -10.52
CA GLU A 92 -9.47 9.62 -10.35
C GLU A 92 -9.11 9.91 -8.89
N LEU A 93 -7.83 9.76 -8.54
CA LEU A 93 -7.32 10.11 -7.23
C LEU A 93 -7.46 11.61 -6.95
N THR A 94 -8.03 11.93 -5.80
CA THR A 94 -8.16 13.27 -5.25
C THR A 94 -6.85 13.76 -4.63
N SER A 95 -6.73 15.09 -4.43
CA SER A 95 -5.56 15.67 -3.74
C SER A 95 -5.35 15.11 -2.33
N SER A 96 -6.43 14.77 -1.61
CA SER A 96 -6.34 14.16 -0.28
C SER A 96 -5.77 12.74 -0.35
N GLU A 97 -6.14 11.97 -1.36
CA GLU A 97 -5.60 10.62 -1.58
C GLU A 97 -4.14 10.65 -2.01
N PHE A 98 -3.75 11.62 -2.86
CA PHE A 98 -2.33 11.84 -3.16
C PHE A 98 -1.54 12.16 -1.89
N HIS A 99 -2.04 13.06 -1.04
CA HIS A 99 -1.37 13.38 0.21
C HIS A 99 -1.24 12.16 1.14
N LYS A 100 -2.30 11.37 1.31
CA LYS A 100 -2.26 10.11 2.06
C LYS A 100 -1.27 9.11 1.46
N ALA A 101 -1.17 9.05 0.13
CA ALA A 101 -0.21 8.20 -0.56
C ALA A 101 1.23 8.65 -0.31
N GLU A 102 1.51 9.96 -0.31
CA GLU A 102 2.82 10.52 0.04
C GLU A 102 3.20 10.14 1.48
N LEU A 103 2.31 10.36 2.45
CA LEU A 103 2.55 10.00 3.85
C LEU A 103 2.79 8.49 4.01
N LYS A 104 1.99 7.66 3.33
CA LYS A 104 2.17 6.20 3.36
C LYS A 104 3.52 5.80 2.76
N LEU A 105 3.92 6.42 1.66
CA LEU A 105 5.21 6.19 1.02
C LEU A 105 6.37 6.56 1.94
N VAL A 106 6.30 7.71 2.62
CA VAL A 106 7.29 8.13 3.63
C VAL A 106 7.39 7.09 4.74
N LEU A 107 6.25 6.64 5.27
CA LEU A 107 6.22 5.64 6.33
C LEU A 107 6.87 4.31 5.90
N MET A 108 6.65 3.87 4.66
CA MET A 108 7.29 2.67 4.11
C MET A 108 8.81 2.83 4.05
N ILE A 109 9.30 3.95 3.49
CA ILE A 109 10.73 4.26 3.40
C ILE A 109 11.38 4.28 4.79
N GLN A 110 10.71 4.87 5.78
CA GLN A 110 11.21 4.93 7.16
C GLN A 110 11.30 3.55 7.79
N HIS A 111 10.28 2.71 7.61
CA HIS A 111 10.27 1.34 8.14
C HIS A 111 11.32 0.45 7.45
N GLU A 112 11.64 0.71 6.18
CA GLU A 112 12.71 0.00 5.47
C GLU A 112 14.11 0.44 5.92
N SER A 113 14.25 1.69 6.36
CA SER A 113 15.57 2.32 6.58
C SER A 113 15.99 2.42 8.04
N PHE A 114 15.03 2.48 8.96
CA PHE A 114 15.25 2.76 10.37
C PHE A 114 14.58 1.75 11.31
N GLU A 115 15.23 1.47 12.44
CA GLU A 115 14.70 0.63 13.53
C GLU A 115 13.85 1.43 14.53
N GLY A 116 13.20 2.51 14.08
CA GLY A 116 12.42 3.44 14.92
C GLY A 116 13.26 4.59 15.50
N GLU A 117 12.74 5.25 16.54
CA GLU A 117 13.35 6.46 17.14
C GLU A 117 14.76 6.22 17.71
N ASN A 118 15.02 4.99 18.18
CA ASN A 118 16.27 4.63 18.86
C ASN A 118 17.35 4.04 17.93
N ASP A 119 17.16 4.15 16.61
CA ASP A 119 18.14 3.64 15.64
C ASP A 119 19.50 4.35 15.84
N LYS A 120 20.57 3.56 15.92
CA LYS A 120 21.96 4.03 16.09
C LYS A 120 22.40 4.98 14.98
N LYS A 121 21.80 4.89 13.78
CA LYS A 121 22.05 5.80 12.65
C LYS A 121 21.53 7.21 12.91
N LEU A 122 20.60 7.38 13.85
CA LEU A 122 19.96 8.65 14.18
C LEU A 122 20.67 9.40 15.33
N LYS A 123 21.83 8.90 15.76
CA LYS A 123 22.66 9.56 16.78
C LYS A 123 22.95 11.02 16.39
N GLY A 124 22.65 11.92 17.32
CA GLY A 124 22.83 13.37 17.14
C GLY A 124 21.59 14.09 16.60
N LEU A 125 20.54 13.37 16.22
CA LEU A 125 19.22 13.94 15.90
C LEU A 125 18.26 13.69 17.06
N VAL A 126 17.40 14.67 17.33
CA VAL A 126 16.26 14.49 18.24
C VAL A 126 15.08 14.04 17.41
N VAL A 127 14.83 12.72 17.38
CA VAL A 127 13.77 12.09 16.59
C VAL A 127 12.60 11.72 17.49
N PHE A 128 11.39 11.88 16.99
CA PHE A 128 10.15 11.52 17.67
C PHE A 128 9.08 11.10 16.66
N VAL A 129 8.09 10.34 17.09
CA VAL A 129 6.94 9.91 16.31
C VAL A 129 5.69 10.72 16.70
N GLU A 130 4.92 11.15 15.70
CA GLU A 130 3.61 11.79 15.90
C GLU A 130 2.44 10.81 15.64
N GLU A 131 1.20 11.30 15.70
CA GLU A 131 -0.02 10.50 15.53
C GLU A 131 -0.08 9.73 14.19
N ASP A 132 0.57 10.27 13.16
CA ASP A 132 0.70 9.67 11.82
C ASP A 132 1.69 8.49 11.76
N LYS A 133 2.35 8.17 12.88
CA LYS A 133 3.41 7.15 13.01
C LYS A 133 4.69 7.46 12.22
N ILE A 134 4.85 8.69 11.73
CA ILE A 134 6.01 9.11 10.96
C ILE A 134 7.10 9.61 11.91
N LEU A 135 8.34 9.17 11.66
CA LEU A 135 9.52 9.71 12.34
C LEU A 135 9.78 11.14 11.88
N ARG A 136 9.82 12.08 12.81
CA ARG A 136 10.10 13.50 12.58
C ARG A 136 11.29 13.96 13.40
N VAL A 137 11.99 14.98 12.92
CA VAL A 137 13.15 15.56 13.61
C VAL A 137 12.75 16.87 14.28
N LYS A 138 13.15 17.07 15.54
CA LYS A 138 13.02 18.35 16.22
C LYS A 138 14.19 19.25 15.82
N THR A 139 13.91 20.30 15.07
CA THR A 139 14.92 21.29 14.66
C THR A 139 15.16 22.33 15.76
N GLN A 140 16.25 23.10 15.71
CA GLN A 140 16.45 24.24 16.63
C GLN A 140 15.56 25.45 16.28
N ILE A 141 14.85 25.41 15.15
CA ILE A 141 13.99 26.48 14.63
C ILE A 141 12.60 26.46 15.28
N VAL A 142 12.43 25.74 16.40
CA VAL A 142 11.14 25.57 17.09
C VAL A 142 10.50 26.91 17.47
N ASN A 143 11.27 27.98 17.69
CA ASN A 143 10.75 29.26 18.17
C ASN A 143 10.37 30.27 17.08
N ARG A 144 10.57 29.94 15.79
CA ARG A 144 10.18 30.82 14.68
C ARG A 144 8.74 30.50 14.25
N ARG A 145 7.97 31.52 13.83
CA ARG A 145 6.59 31.37 13.35
C ARG A 145 6.54 30.79 11.92
N ASP A 146 7.18 29.66 11.71
CA ASP A 146 7.15 28.93 10.44
C ASP A 146 6.10 27.81 10.48
N LYS A 147 5.81 27.23 9.31
CA LYS A 147 4.90 26.08 9.17
C LYS A 147 5.37 24.90 10.03
N GLU A 148 4.43 24.13 10.55
CA GLU A 148 4.76 23.00 11.43
C GLU A 148 5.63 21.95 10.75
N ASP A 149 5.38 21.63 9.48
CA ASP A 149 6.21 20.73 8.67
C ASP A 149 7.66 21.22 8.50
N PHE A 150 7.89 22.53 8.61
CA PHE A 150 9.24 23.10 8.59
C PHE A 150 9.92 23.01 9.96
N ARG A 151 9.16 23.17 11.04
CA ARG A 151 9.66 23.06 12.42
C ARG A 151 9.96 21.61 12.79
N LYS A 152 9.14 20.69 12.29
CA LYS A 152 9.14 19.24 12.56
C LYS A 152 9.14 18.43 11.25
N PRO A 153 10.22 18.51 10.45
CA PRO A 153 10.30 17.82 9.18
C PRO A 153 10.28 16.30 9.34
N MET A 154 9.67 15.63 8.36
CA MET A 154 9.71 14.18 8.24
C MET A 154 11.13 13.70 7.96
N LEU A 155 11.59 12.71 8.72
CA LEU A 155 12.92 12.13 8.57
C LEU A 155 12.98 11.22 7.34
N LEU A 156 13.86 11.52 6.39
CA LEU A 156 14.08 10.68 5.21
C LEU A 156 15.54 10.22 5.15
N PRO A 157 15.80 8.95 4.80
CA PRO A 157 17.15 8.44 4.57
C PRO A 157 17.76 9.10 3.32
N SER A 158 19.04 9.49 3.39
CA SER A 158 19.73 10.12 2.26
C SER A 158 20.00 9.15 1.10
N ASN A 159 20.17 7.86 1.39
CA ASN A 159 20.54 6.83 0.41
C ASN A 159 19.37 5.89 0.07
N HIS A 160 18.20 6.45 -0.24
CA HIS A 160 17.04 5.66 -0.66
C HIS A 160 16.57 6.09 -2.05
N GLU A 161 16.26 5.14 -2.94
CA GLU A 161 15.98 5.44 -4.34
C GLU A 161 14.79 6.40 -4.53
N VAL A 162 13.74 6.25 -3.72
CA VAL A 162 12.56 7.12 -3.78
C VAL A 162 12.90 8.54 -3.34
N VAL A 163 13.79 8.70 -2.35
CA VAL A 163 14.22 10.01 -1.85
C VAL A 163 15.04 10.73 -2.92
N LEU A 164 15.90 10.02 -3.63
CA LEU A 164 16.64 10.59 -4.78
C LEU A 164 15.68 11.03 -5.88
N LYS A 165 14.67 10.22 -6.23
CA LYS A 165 13.64 10.59 -7.22
C LYS A 165 12.79 11.78 -6.77
N LEU A 166 12.52 11.91 -5.47
CA LEU A 166 11.83 13.06 -4.88
C LEU A 166 12.66 14.34 -5.03
N ILE A 167 13.94 14.29 -4.69
CA ILE A 167 14.87 15.41 -4.83
C ILE A 167 14.95 15.82 -6.32
N GLU A 168 15.12 14.87 -7.23
CA GLU A 168 15.16 15.12 -8.66
C GLU A 168 13.86 15.75 -9.18
N HIS A 169 12.70 15.28 -8.70
CA HIS A 169 11.40 15.83 -9.06
C HIS A 169 11.31 17.32 -8.71
N TYR A 170 11.66 17.70 -7.48
CA TYR A 170 11.62 19.10 -7.06
C TYR A 170 12.72 19.94 -7.68
N HIS A 171 13.91 19.37 -7.93
CA HIS A 171 14.96 20.05 -8.67
C HIS A 171 14.52 20.45 -10.08
N LYS A 172 13.86 19.53 -10.81
CA LYS A 172 13.28 19.82 -12.14
C LYS A 172 12.10 20.78 -12.05
N LYS A 173 11.21 20.59 -11.07
CA LYS A 173 10.03 21.46 -10.85
C LYS A 173 10.43 22.92 -10.57
N ASN A 174 11.54 23.11 -9.86
CA ASN A 174 12.11 24.42 -9.54
C ASN A 174 13.12 24.90 -10.61
N LEU A 175 13.05 24.36 -11.84
CA LEU A 175 13.87 24.78 -12.98
C LEU A 175 15.39 24.72 -12.73
N HIS A 176 15.86 23.67 -12.06
CA HIS A 176 17.27 23.45 -11.72
C HIS A 176 17.90 24.55 -10.86
N CYS A 177 17.08 25.38 -10.24
CA CYS A 177 17.59 26.51 -9.51
C CYS A 177 18.36 26.04 -8.26
N GLY A 178 19.39 26.80 -7.92
CA GLY A 178 20.41 26.40 -6.95
C GLY A 178 19.90 26.34 -5.52
N LEU A 179 20.83 26.12 -4.58
CA LEU A 179 20.52 26.00 -3.14
C LEU A 179 19.90 27.28 -2.53
N GLN A 180 20.01 28.43 -3.20
CA GLN A 180 19.47 29.72 -2.77
C GLN A 180 18.11 30.03 -3.41
N ILE A 181 17.12 29.18 -3.14
CA ILE A 181 15.71 29.58 -3.26
C ILE A 181 15.07 29.42 -1.90
N LEU A 182 15.19 30.45 -1.08
CA LEU A 182 14.19 30.90 -0.10
C LEU A 182 14.67 32.19 0.57
#